data_AF-A0A3B0WLU1-F1
#
_entry.id   AF-A0A3B0WLU1-F1
#
_cell.length_a   1.000
_cell.length_b   1.000
_cell.length_c   1.000
_cell.angle_alpha   90.00
_cell.angle_beta   90.00
_cell.angle_gamma   90.00
#
_symmetry.space_group_name_H-M   'P 1'
#
loop_
_entity.id
_entity.type
_entity.pdbx_description
1 polymer ?
#
loop_
_entity_poly.entity_id
_entity_poly.type
_entity_poly.pdbx_seq_one_letter_code
_entity_poly.pdbx_strand_id
1 'polypeptide(L)'
;MRVYKSFTFILVLLCTLFIPFTQAEESMLTQKPFFTLRIETKGAFYLAKLNGVVVFDDNRNGHMLNTEVPVNYYMQTGINKISLELFPSGDEKFDSANITLSLYVNEDEAPESEKKLVSSITFNGGDHTNGNGIELSMPEMRLDSKNNLKKSDSGDVVIQQAKLTPGVIMPGTLMVSQAVSLKVPFPKWGFLEGDEIDFPLSYQNYMDEIDYWNDKTVNPLHKEYQKIYDLLTSNKLDEVMVLFKERNKEYDIAMYYPIGTYDRKLRKSFEADLSKYKLKIVASNNAAPYISDDKKLLKLGNVGLIYFVNDDDTSFTRYEILFYKKNGKWIVSR
;
A
#
# COMPACT_ATOMS: atom_id res chain seq x y z
N MET A 1 48.81 -72.99 -36.07
CA MET A 1 50.03 -72.37 -35.52
C MET A 1 49.67 -70.98 -35.01
N ARG A 2 50.10 -70.67 -33.78
CA ARG A 2 49.80 -69.51 -32.93
C ARG A 2 49.76 -68.14 -33.64
N VAL A 3 48.83 -67.26 -33.25
CA VAL A 3 49.10 -65.90 -32.73
C VAL A 3 47.99 -65.49 -31.75
N TYR A 4 48.40 -64.80 -30.68
CA TYR A 4 47.70 -64.47 -29.44
C TYR A 4 47.18 -63.02 -29.40
N LYS A 5 46.26 -62.78 -28.45
CA LYS A 5 46.12 -61.61 -27.55
C LYS A 5 45.90 -60.22 -28.17
N SER A 6 44.76 -59.63 -27.82
CA SER A 6 44.66 -58.56 -26.79
C SER A 6 43.30 -57.88 -26.93
N PHE A 7 42.41 -58.02 -25.94
CA PHE A 7 41.30 -57.10 -25.79
C PHE A 7 41.27 -56.57 -24.37
N THR A 8 41.71 -55.32 -24.30
CA THR A 8 41.84 -54.46 -23.13
C THR A 8 40.46 -54.21 -22.53
N PHE A 9 40.28 -54.58 -21.26
CA PHE A 9 39.17 -54.12 -20.43
C PHE A 9 39.34 -52.61 -20.20
N ILE A 10 38.53 -51.78 -20.88
CA ILE A 10 38.39 -50.37 -20.52
C ILE A 10 37.36 -50.31 -19.39
N LEU A 11 37.87 -50.24 -18.16
CA LEU A 11 37.10 -49.88 -16.98
C LEU A 11 36.83 -48.37 -17.06
N VAL A 12 35.68 -47.97 -17.62
CA VAL A 12 35.20 -46.59 -17.56
C VAL A 12 34.77 -46.33 -16.12
N LEU A 13 35.69 -45.77 -15.34
CA LEU A 13 35.44 -45.23 -14.01
C LEU A 13 34.48 -44.04 -14.16
N LEU A 14 33.20 -44.30 -13.94
CA LEU A 14 32.14 -43.30 -13.91
C LEU A 14 32.31 -42.45 -12.63
N CYS A 15 33.26 -41.51 -12.64
CA CYS A 15 33.31 -40.43 -11.67
C CYS A 15 32.08 -39.54 -11.90
N THR A 16 30.95 -39.92 -11.31
CA THR A 16 29.85 -39.00 -11.02
C THR A 16 30.39 -37.92 -10.10
N LEU A 17 30.85 -36.83 -10.71
CA LEU A 17 31.05 -35.55 -10.05
C LEU A 17 29.69 -35.15 -9.47
N PHE A 18 29.46 -35.48 -8.21
CA PHE A 18 28.50 -34.77 -7.38
C PHE A 18 29.05 -33.36 -7.20
N ILE A 19 28.85 -32.51 -8.21
CA ILE A 19 28.87 -31.08 -8.01
C ILE A 19 27.65 -30.83 -7.12
N PRO A 20 27.82 -30.40 -5.86
CA PRO A 20 26.69 -29.90 -5.10
C PRO A 20 26.16 -28.73 -5.93
N PHE A 21 24.99 -28.93 -6.55
CA PHE A 21 24.21 -27.83 -7.08
C PHE A 21 23.95 -26.95 -5.87
N THR A 22 24.75 -25.91 -5.71
CA THR A 22 24.47 -24.83 -4.77
C THR A 22 23.27 -24.17 -5.40
N GLN A 23 22.08 -24.64 -5.04
CA GLN A 23 20.83 -24.00 -5.39
C GLN A 23 21.00 -22.57 -4.89
N ALA A 24 21.16 -21.63 -5.81
CA ALA A 24 21.29 -20.23 -5.46
C ALA A 24 20.09 -19.93 -4.54
N GLU A 25 20.36 -19.47 -3.32
CA GLU A 25 19.30 -19.12 -2.37
C GLU A 25 18.31 -18.22 -3.12
N GLU A 26 17.09 -18.72 -3.25
CA GLU A 26 16.02 -17.96 -3.86
C GLU A 26 15.77 -16.72 -3.00
N SER A 27 15.60 -15.58 -3.65
CA SER A 27 15.42 -14.32 -2.93
C SER A 27 14.11 -14.36 -2.16
N MET A 28 14.14 -13.95 -0.89
CA MET A 28 12.94 -13.80 -0.06
C MET A 28 11.90 -12.85 -0.68
N LEU A 29 12.35 -11.97 -1.59
CA LEU A 29 11.49 -11.04 -2.32
C LEU A 29 10.84 -11.65 -3.57
N THR A 30 11.12 -12.92 -3.91
CA THR A 30 10.64 -13.54 -5.15
C THR A 30 9.78 -14.79 -4.96
N GLN A 31 9.73 -15.36 -3.75
CA GLN A 31 8.90 -16.51 -3.42
C GLN A 31 7.47 -16.08 -3.07
N LYS A 32 7.22 -15.79 -1.79
CA LYS A 32 5.96 -15.24 -1.30
C LYS A 32 6.23 -14.15 -0.24
N PRO A 33 6.83 -13.00 -0.64
CA PRO A 33 7.05 -11.92 0.31
C PRO A 33 5.74 -11.36 0.85
N PHE A 34 5.66 -11.22 2.16
CA PHE A 34 4.60 -10.53 2.88
C PHE A 34 5.15 -9.23 3.47
N PHE A 35 4.78 -8.12 2.86
CA PHE A 35 5.20 -6.78 3.23
C PHE A 35 4.21 -6.12 4.19
N THR A 36 4.77 -5.45 5.17
CA THR A 36 4.01 -4.67 6.15
C THR A 36 4.66 -3.31 6.36
N LEU A 37 3.83 -2.32 6.69
CA LEU A 37 4.28 -1.05 7.24
C LEU A 37 3.99 -1.03 8.72
N ARG A 38 5.05 -0.97 9.52
CA ARG A 38 4.98 -0.71 10.97
C ARG A 38 5.07 0.79 11.21
N ILE A 39 4.16 1.28 12.05
CA ILE A 39 3.99 2.69 12.37
C ILE A 39 4.13 2.82 13.88
N GLU A 40 5.14 3.58 14.31
CA GLU A 40 5.43 3.86 15.71
C GLU A 40 5.43 5.38 15.89
N THR A 41 4.51 5.90 16.70
CA THR A 41 4.23 7.34 16.72
C THR A 41 4.10 7.89 18.11
N LYS A 42 4.41 9.18 18.25
CA LYS A 42 4.14 10.02 19.41
C LYS A 42 4.12 11.48 18.97
N GLY A 43 3.15 12.26 19.45
CA GLY A 43 3.27 13.73 19.48
C GLY A 43 3.08 14.46 18.15
N ALA A 44 2.44 13.86 17.13
CA ALA A 44 2.00 14.57 15.92
C ALA A 44 0.88 13.83 15.20
N PHE A 45 0.09 14.58 14.43
CA PHE A 45 -0.87 14.06 13.47
C PHE A 45 -0.15 13.65 12.18
N TYR A 46 -0.55 12.53 11.59
CA TYR A 46 0.14 12.04 10.39
C TYR A 46 -0.74 11.22 9.45
N LEU A 47 -0.28 11.16 8.20
CA LEU A 47 -0.70 10.17 7.21
C LEU A 47 0.51 9.31 6.83
N ALA A 48 0.41 8.00 7.07
CA ALA A 48 1.39 7.05 6.55
C ALA A 48 0.98 6.64 5.14
N LYS A 49 1.92 6.70 4.20
CA LYS A 49 1.68 6.49 2.78
C LYS A 49 2.67 5.49 2.18
N LEU A 50 2.19 4.71 1.22
CA LEU A 50 3.00 3.91 0.31
C LEU A 50 2.62 4.25 -1.12
N ASN A 51 3.60 4.60 -1.95
CA ASN A 51 3.40 5.01 -3.33
C ASN A 51 2.37 6.15 -3.48
N GLY A 52 2.35 7.07 -2.51
CA GLY A 52 1.42 8.19 -2.48
C GLY A 52 0.00 7.84 -2.01
N VAL A 53 -0.28 6.57 -1.68
CA VAL A 53 -1.57 6.13 -1.16
C VAL A 53 -1.52 6.07 0.35
N VAL A 54 -2.49 6.71 1.02
CA VAL A 54 -2.66 6.62 2.48
C VAL A 54 -2.99 5.18 2.86
N VAL A 55 -2.12 4.57 3.67
CA VAL A 55 -2.32 3.23 4.24
C VAL A 55 -2.83 3.30 5.68
N PHE A 56 -2.56 4.41 6.37
CA PHE A 56 -2.99 4.66 7.73
C PHE A 56 -3.12 6.17 8.00
N ASP A 57 -4.14 6.54 8.75
CA ASP A 57 -4.51 7.93 9.06
C ASP A 57 -4.71 8.09 10.57
N ASP A 58 -3.87 8.91 11.21
CA ASP A 58 -4.11 9.48 12.54
C ASP A 58 -3.98 11.00 12.50
N ASN A 59 -4.84 11.64 11.70
CA ASN A 59 -4.93 13.09 11.60
C ASN A 59 -5.77 13.76 12.70
N ARG A 60 -6.20 13.03 13.74
CA ARG A 60 -7.13 13.55 14.77
C ARG A 60 -6.66 13.45 16.19
N ASN A 61 -5.90 12.42 16.52
CA ASN A 61 -5.65 12.09 17.91
C ASN A 61 -4.17 12.20 18.28
N GLY A 62 -3.25 11.99 17.32
CA GLY A 62 -1.82 12.09 17.54
C GLY A 62 -1.36 11.14 18.66
N HIS A 63 -2.05 10.02 18.79
CA HIS A 63 -1.88 9.11 19.90
C HIS A 63 -0.53 8.40 19.81
N MET A 64 -0.02 7.97 20.96
CA MET A 64 1.07 7.00 20.94
C MET A 64 0.51 5.68 20.40
N LEU A 65 0.94 5.32 19.19
CA LEU A 65 0.47 4.12 18.51
C LEU A 65 1.67 3.29 18.06
N ASN A 66 1.56 1.98 18.25
CA ASN A 66 2.36 0.97 17.56
C ASN A 66 1.39 0.05 16.82
N THR A 67 1.38 0.13 15.50
CA THR A 67 0.52 -0.69 14.65
C THR A 67 1.26 -1.17 13.42
N GLU A 68 0.71 -2.18 12.78
CA GLU A 68 1.30 -2.78 11.59
C GLU A 68 0.21 -3.14 10.58
N VAL A 69 0.38 -2.68 9.34
CA VAL A 69 -0.60 -2.88 8.27
C VAL A 69 0.03 -3.64 7.09
N PRO A 70 -0.67 -4.64 6.51
CA PRO A 70 -0.18 -5.31 5.31
C PRO A 70 -0.30 -4.41 4.08
N VAL A 71 0.69 -4.47 3.19
CA VAL A 71 0.82 -3.52 2.07
C VAL A 71 1.17 -4.15 0.72
N ASN A 72 1.16 -5.48 0.59
CA ASN A 72 1.47 -6.20 -0.65
C ASN A 72 0.75 -5.63 -1.89
N TYR A 73 -0.52 -5.26 -1.71
CA TYR A 73 -1.40 -4.74 -2.77
C TYR A 73 -1.08 -3.30 -3.23
N TYR A 74 -0.05 -2.68 -2.65
CA TYR A 74 0.52 -1.41 -3.10
C TYR A 74 1.97 -1.56 -3.56
N MET A 75 2.62 -2.69 -3.30
CA MET A 75 4.00 -2.94 -3.70
C MET A 75 4.10 -3.21 -5.20
N GLN A 76 5.17 -2.74 -5.84
CA GLN A 76 5.46 -2.97 -7.25
C GLN A 76 6.94 -3.28 -7.48
N THR A 77 7.26 -3.91 -8.62
CA THR A 77 8.65 -4.04 -9.05
C THR A 77 9.15 -2.67 -9.50
N GLY A 78 10.38 -2.32 -9.11
CA GLY A 78 10.96 -0.99 -9.31
C GLY A 78 10.83 -0.15 -8.05
N ILE A 79 10.52 1.13 -8.23
CA ILE A 79 10.55 2.11 -7.14
C ILE A 79 9.25 2.08 -6.34
N ASN A 80 9.39 1.89 -5.03
CA ASN A 80 8.34 2.07 -4.04
C ASN A 80 8.73 3.22 -3.10
N LYS A 81 7.81 4.12 -2.76
CA LYS A 81 8.07 5.25 -1.87
C LYS A 81 7.26 5.09 -0.58
N ILE A 82 7.93 4.98 0.56
CA ILE A 82 7.29 5.16 1.86
C ILE A 82 7.34 6.63 2.24
N SER A 83 6.27 7.15 2.84
CA SER A 83 6.25 8.54 3.29
C SER A 83 5.32 8.78 4.47
N LEU A 84 5.67 9.79 5.27
CA LEU A 84 4.89 10.35 6.34
C LEU A 84 4.56 11.80 5.98
N GLU A 85 3.29 12.15 5.90
CA GLU A 85 2.86 13.54 5.86
C GLU A 85 2.42 13.95 7.27
N LEU A 86 3.08 14.96 7.82
CA LEU A 86 2.98 15.39 9.21
C LEU A 86 2.24 16.71 9.27
N PHE A 87 1.26 16.80 10.17
CA PHE A 87 0.48 18.01 10.39
C PHE A 87 0.87 18.64 11.72
N PRO A 88 1.04 19.97 11.76
CA PRO A 88 1.40 20.66 12.99
C PRO A 88 0.27 20.52 14.02
N SER A 89 0.63 20.27 15.28
CA SER A 89 -0.33 20.25 16.40
C SER A 89 -0.18 21.50 17.27
N GLY A 90 -1.08 22.47 17.12
CA GLY A 90 -1.09 23.70 17.92
C GLY A 90 0.14 24.60 17.70
N ASP A 91 0.51 25.36 18.73
CA ASP A 91 1.58 26.35 18.68
C ASP A 91 2.99 25.72 18.68
N GLU A 92 3.15 24.56 19.33
CA GLU A 92 4.42 23.80 19.44
C GLU A 92 4.71 22.92 18.22
N LYS A 93 4.07 23.19 17.08
CA LYS A 93 4.14 22.52 15.76
C LYS A 93 4.51 21.04 15.77
N PHE A 94 5.79 20.73 15.99
CA PHE A 94 6.35 19.39 15.93
C PHE A 94 7.26 19.02 17.11
N ASP A 95 7.50 19.87 18.11
CA ASP A 95 8.63 19.74 19.04
C ASP A 95 8.65 18.41 19.82
N SER A 96 7.48 17.83 20.09
CA SER A 96 7.32 16.54 20.77
C SER A 96 7.15 15.33 19.83
N ALA A 97 7.15 15.56 18.52
CA ALA A 97 6.89 14.54 17.51
C ALA A 97 8.06 13.56 17.41
N ASN A 98 7.74 12.27 17.51
CA ASN A 98 8.66 11.19 17.18
C ASN A 98 7.87 10.10 16.45
N ILE A 99 8.09 9.99 15.15
CA ILE A 99 7.32 9.08 14.29
C ILE A 99 8.29 8.29 13.42
N THR A 100 8.16 6.96 13.47
CA THR A 100 8.89 6.02 12.64
C THR A 100 7.92 5.23 11.76
N LEU A 101 8.23 5.16 10.47
CA LEU A 101 7.56 4.31 9.50
C LEU A 101 8.57 3.33 8.92
N SER A 102 8.34 2.03 9.17
CA SER A 102 9.26 0.97 8.79
C SER A 102 8.58 -0.02 7.84
N LEU A 103 9.18 -0.22 6.66
CA LEU A 103 8.79 -1.26 5.71
C LEU A 103 9.53 -2.55 6.07
N TYR A 104 8.75 -3.56 6.39
CA TYR A 104 9.24 -4.90 6.65
C TYR A 104 8.81 -5.87 5.55
N VAL A 105 9.54 -6.97 5.45
CA VAL A 105 9.16 -8.14 4.66
C VAL A 105 9.38 -9.40 5.48
N ASN A 106 8.45 -10.33 5.36
CA ASN A 106 8.59 -11.70 5.83
C ASN A 106 8.27 -12.67 4.68
N GLU A 107 8.62 -13.94 4.81
CA GLU A 107 7.99 -14.96 3.97
C GLU A 107 6.56 -15.22 4.50
N ASP A 108 5.61 -15.50 3.60
CA ASP A 108 4.24 -15.85 3.96
C ASP A 108 4.23 -17.03 4.97
N GLU A 109 3.43 -16.91 6.03
CA GLU A 109 3.35 -17.86 7.16
C GLU A 109 4.63 -18.04 8.02
N ALA A 110 5.75 -17.38 7.68
CA ALA A 110 6.97 -17.43 8.50
C ALA A 110 6.77 -16.72 9.86
N PRO A 111 7.49 -17.14 10.91
CA PRO A 111 7.38 -16.52 12.23
C PRO A 111 7.88 -15.07 12.22
N GLU A 112 7.33 -14.24 13.12
CA GLU A 112 7.70 -12.83 13.28
C GLU A 112 9.21 -12.61 13.46
N SER A 113 9.91 -13.55 14.11
CA SER A 113 11.36 -13.51 14.33
C SER A 113 12.19 -13.53 13.04
N GLU A 114 11.61 -13.96 11.93
CA GLU A 114 12.28 -14.01 10.62
C GLU A 114 12.10 -12.73 9.80
N LYS A 115 11.15 -11.87 10.20
CA LYS A 115 10.86 -10.60 9.54
C LYS A 115 12.11 -9.73 9.40
N LYS A 116 12.30 -9.15 8.22
CA LYS A 116 13.46 -8.32 7.87
C LYS A 116 13.03 -6.89 7.57
N LEU A 117 13.83 -5.94 8.07
CA LEU A 117 13.65 -4.52 7.75
C LEU A 117 14.16 -4.25 6.33
N VAL A 118 13.32 -3.63 5.51
CA VAL A 118 13.66 -3.20 4.15
C VAL A 118 14.06 -1.72 4.14
N SER A 119 13.33 -0.87 4.84
CA SER A 119 13.51 0.59 4.81
C SER A 119 12.85 1.20 6.04
N SER A 120 13.38 2.32 6.54
CA SER A 120 12.75 3.05 7.64
C SER A 120 12.99 4.54 7.51
N ILE A 121 11.94 5.32 7.73
CA ILE A 121 12.03 6.76 7.90
C ILE A 121 11.59 7.13 9.31
N THR A 122 12.32 8.06 9.90
CA THR A 122 12.04 8.58 11.24
C THR A 122 11.99 10.10 11.16
N PHE A 123 10.98 10.69 11.78
CA PHE A 123 10.92 12.12 12.05
C PHE A 123 11.01 12.37 13.56
N ASN A 124 12.01 13.16 13.96
CA ASN A 124 12.18 13.67 15.32
C ASN A 124 12.04 15.20 15.29
N GLY A 125 10.95 15.70 15.86
CA GLY A 125 10.67 17.14 15.87
C GLY A 125 11.54 17.95 16.83
N GLY A 126 12.03 17.34 17.92
CA GLY A 126 13.00 17.98 18.81
C GLY A 126 14.32 18.33 18.09
N ASP A 127 14.74 17.46 17.17
CA ASP A 127 15.95 17.67 16.34
C ASP A 127 15.66 18.45 15.05
N HIS A 128 14.39 18.58 14.65
CA HIS A 128 14.01 19.28 13.42
C HIS A 128 14.42 20.75 13.41
N THR A 129 14.33 21.43 14.57
CA THR A 129 14.72 22.84 14.71
C THR A 129 16.20 23.09 14.40
N ASN A 130 17.05 22.06 14.55
CA ASN A 130 18.47 22.09 14.23
C ASN A 130 18.80 21.60 12.81
N GLY A 131 17.78 21.28 11.99
CA GLY A 131 17.95 20.71 10.65
C GLY A 131 18.11 19.18 10.61
N ASN A 132 18.05 18.52 11.77
CA ASN A 132 18.42 17.11 11.93
C ASN A 132 17.22 16.18 12.11
N GLY A 133 16.01 16.67 11.84
CA GLY A 133 14.76 15.96 12.15
C GLY A 133 14.55 14.62 11.44
N ILE A 134 15.43 14.22 10.51
CA ILE A 134 15.35 12.91 9.83
C ILE A 134 16.64 12.09 9.91
N GLU A 135 17.61 12.47 10.76
CA GLU A 135 18.92 11.78 10.88
C GLU A 135 18.79 10.32 11.33
N LEU A 136 17.71 9.98 12.04
CA LEU A 136 17.40 8.62 12.48
C LEU A 136 16.76 7.74 11.38
N SER A 137 16.56 8.26 10.18
CA SER A 137 16.11 7.47 9.03
C SER A 137 17.22 6.54 8.53
N MET A 138 16.85 5.43 7.91
CA MET A 138 17.80 4.52 7.27
C MET A 138 18.59 5.28 6.18
N PRO A 139 19.93 5.19 6.15
CA PRO A 139 20.72 5.91 5.16
C PRO A 139 20.58 5.29 3.76
N GLU A 140 21.06 6.00 2.74
CA GLU A 140 21.24 5.42 1.40
C GLU A 140 22.15 4.18 1.47
N MET A 141 21.66 3.06 0.96
CA MET A 141 22.41 1.80 0.94
C MET A 141 21.81 0.78 -0.02
N ARG A 142 22.54 -0.32 -0.21
CA ARG A 142 22.11 -1.49 -0.95
C ARG A 142 22.03 -2.71 -0.04
N LEU A 143 20.96 -3.49 -0.17
CA LEU A 143 20.73 -4.74 0.55
C LEU A 143 20.68 -5.91 -0.44
N ASP A 144 21.22 -7.06 -0.04
CA ASP A 144 21.18 -8.30 -0.82
C ASP A 144 20.00 -9.17 -0.39
N SER A 145 18.98 -9.27 -1.25
CA SER A 145 17.76 -10.03 -1.00
C SER A 145 17.96 -11.54 -0.92
N LYS A 146 19.10 -12.06 -1.42
CA LYS A 146 19.47 -13.47 -1.30
C LYS A 146 20.24 -13.77 -0.01
N ASN A 147 20.77 -12.75 0.65
CA ASN A 147 21.55 -12.89 1.88
C ASN A 147 20.86 -12.17 3.04
N ASN A 148 19.58 -12.44 3.24
CA ASN A 148 18.78 -11.93 4.37
C ASN A 148 18.80 -10.39 4.49
N LEU A 149 18.81 -9.67 3.36
CA LEU A 149 18.87 -8.21 3.31
C LEU A 149 20.07 -7.61 4.06
N LYS A 150 21.22 -8.31 4.07
CA LYS A 150 22.47 -7.73 4.57
C LYS A 150 22.96 -6.65 3.61
N LYS A 151 23.65 -5.63 4.16
CA LYS A 151 24.31 -4.59 3.37
C LYS A 151 25.30 -5.21 2.39
N SER A 152 25.22 -4.81 1.12
CA SER A 152 26.14 -5.25 0.07
C SER A 152 26.23 -4.21 -1.04
N ASP A 153 27.42 -3.86 -1.50
CA ASP A 153 27.61 -2.91 -2.61
C ASP A 153 27.01 -3.41 -3.93
N SER A 154 26.85 -4.73 -4.08
CA SER A 154 26.19 -5.39 -5.21
C SER A 154 24.73 -5.77 -4.93
N GLY A 155 24.16 -5.31 -3.81
CA GLY A 155 22.78 -5.59 -3.43
C GLY A 155 21.76 -5.14 -4.48
N ASP A 156 20.68 -5.90 -4.59
CA ASP A 156 19.58 -5.72 -5.55
C ASP A 156 18.43 -4.87 -5.01
N VAL A 157 18.36 -4.67 -3.70
CA VAL A 157 17.47 -3.70 -3.06
C VAL A 157 18.24 -2.39 -2.87
N VAL A 158 17.74 -1.30 -3.44
CA VAL A 158 18.39 0.02 -3.36
C VAL A 158 17.52 0.97 -2.55
N ILE A 159 18.03 1.41 -1.40
CA ILE A 159 17.39 2.40 -0.54
C ILE A 159 18.03 3.75 -0.85
N GLN A 160 17.21 4.73 -1.20
CA GLN A 160 17.68 6.10 -1.44
C GLN A 160 17.72 6.90 -0.13
N GLN A 161 18.47 8.00 -0.12
CA GLN A 161 18.49 8.92 1.00
C GLN A 161 17.07 9.45 1.32
N ALA A 162 16.71 9.45 2.60
CA ALA A 162 15.46 10.03 3.07
C ALA A 162 15.43 11.56 2.83
N LYS A 163 14.25 12.10 2.54
CA LYS A 163 14.05 13.52 2.24
C LYS A 163 12.97 14.10 3.14
N LEU A 164 13.21 15.32 3.62
CA LEU A 164 12.23 16.16 4.27
C LEU A 164 11.87 17.33 3.34
N THR A 165 10.61 17.42 2.94
CA THR A 165 10.10 18.50 2.07
C THR A 165 8.86 19.13 2.69
N PRO A 166 8.43 20.31 2.25
CA PRO A 166 7.06 20.76 2.50
C PRO A 166 6.06 19.69 2.04
N GLY A 167 4.98 19.50 2.80
CA GLY A 167 3.86 18.67 2.38
C GLY A 167 3.01 19.37 1.32
N VAL A 168 2.08 18.61 0.74
CA VAL A 168 1.31 19.06 -0.44
C VAL A 168 -0.17 19.22 -0.14
N ILE A 169 -0.67 18.65 0.97
CA ILE A 169 -2.09 18.68 1.31
C ILE A 169 -2.51 20.06 1.84
N MET A 170 -1.75 20.65 2.76
CA MET A 170 -2.06 21.95 3.34
C MET A 170 -0.79 22.73 3.74
N PRO A 171 -0.86 24.06 3.87
CA PRO A 171 0.27 24.86 4.32
C PRO A 171 0.79 24.42 5.69
N GLY A 172 2.12 24.42 5.85
CA GLY A 172 2.76 24.10 7.12
C GLY A 172 2.91 22.60 7.42
N THR A 173 2.42 21.70 6.55
CA THR A 173 2.74 20.28 6.67
C THR A 173 4.16 19.99 6.21
N LEU A 174 4.70 18.89 6.73
CA LEU A 174 5.99 18.34 6.32
C LEU A 174 5.78 16.95 5.72
N MET A 175 6.58 16.59 4.73
CA MET A 175 6.63 15.24 4.20
C MET A 175 8.03 14.66 4.39
N VAL A 176 8.11 13.56 5.14
CA VAL A 176 9.30 12.71 5.18
C VAL A 176 9.08 11.56 4.21
N SER A 177 10.06 11.25 3.36
CA SER A 177 9.92 10.18 2.38
C SER A 177 11.23 9.48 2.07
N GLN A 178 11.15 8.20 1.69
CA GLN A 178 12.27 7.40 1.23
C GLN A 178 11.80 6.48 0.11
N ALA A 179 12.60 6.42 -0.95
CA ALA A 179 12.38 5.54 -2.07
C ALA A 179 13.22 4.27 -1.93
N VAL A 180 12.61 3.13 -2.28
CA VAL A 180 13.21 1.81 -2.26
C VAL A 180 12.96 1.16 -3.62
N SER A 181 14.02 0.79 -4.31
CA SER A 181 13.92 0.00 -5.54
C SER A 181 14.13 -1.47 -5.22
N LEU A 182 13.18 -2.33 -5.57
CA LEU A 182 13.25 -3.78 -5.35
C LEU A 182 12.42 -4.54 -6.38
N LYS A 183 12.61 -5.86 -6.46
CA LYS A 183 11.81 -6.76 -7.30
C LYS A 183 10.81 -7.52 -6.42
N VAL A 184 9.58 -7.65 -6.89
CA VAL A 184 8.50 -8.43 -6.23
C VAL A 184 7.85 -9.37 -7.24
N PRO A 185 7.19 -10.46 -6.80
CA PRO A 185 6.52 -11.38 -7.72
C PRO A 185 5.12 -10.88 -8.12
N PHE A 186 4.68 -9.75 -7.59
CA PHE A 186 3.35 -9.20 -7.85
C PHE A 186 3.23 -8.72 -9.30
N PRO A 187 2.06 -8.91 -9.94
CA PRO A 187 1.77 -8.29 -11.22
C PRO A 187 1.69 -6.76 -11.05
N LYS A 188 1.70 -6.05 -12.17
CA LYS A 188 1.35 -4.64 -12.15
C LYS A 188 -0.14 -4.49 -11.84
N TRP A 189 -0.47 -3.78 -10.76
CA TRP A 189 -1.85 -3.51 -10.36
C TRP A 189 -2.56 -2.57 -11.34
N GLY A 190 -3.88 -2.73 -11.49
CA GLY A 190 -4.69 -1.99 -12.45
C GLY A 190 -4.57 -0.48 -12.31
N PHE A 191 -4.55 0.05 -11.08
CA PHE A 191 -4.43 1.48 -10.83
C PHE A 191 -3.09 2.08 -11.30
N LEU A 192 -2.01 1.29 -11.33
CA LEU A 192 -0.71 1.72 -11.86
C LEU A 192 -0.72 1.88 -13.40
N GLU A 193 -1.76 1.37 -14.06
CA GLU A 193 -2.05 1.59 -15.48
C GLU A 193 -3.14 2.64 -15.71
N GLY A 194 -3.65 3.24 -14.63
CA GLY A 194 -4.65 4.29 -14.71
C GLY A 194 -4.10 5.56 -15.35
N ASP A 195 -5.01 6.32 -15.94
CA ASP A 195 -4.79 7.70 -16.35
C ASP A 195 -4.45 8.56 -15.11
N GLU A 196 -3.67 9.61 -15.29
CA GLU A 196 -3.55 10.63 -14.23
C GLU A 196 -4.90 11.33 -14.04
N ILE A 197 -5.36 11.41 -12.80
CA ILE A 197 -6.59 12.09 -12.44
C ILE A 197 -6.26 13.57 -12.23
N ASP A 198 -6.81 14.41 -13.10
CA ASP A 198 -6.73 15.85 -12.96
C ASP A 198 -7.58 16.31 -11.77
N PHE A 199 -6.95 16.36 -10.59
CA PHE A 199 -7.50 16.82 -9.33
C PHE A 199 -6.37 17.42 -8.47
N PRO A 200 -6.61 18.50 -7.70
CA PRO A 200 -5.58 19.12 -6.89
C PRO A 200 -5.20 18.23 -5.70
N LEU A 201 -3.91 18.16 -5.38
CA LEU A 201 -3.43 17.51 -4.16
C LEU A 201 -3.71 18.36 -2.91
N SER A 202 -3.66 19.70 -3.07
CA SER A 202 -3.88 20.63 -1.97
C SER A 202 -5.37 20.84 -1.71
N TYR A 203 -5.75 20.77 -0.44
CA TYR A 203 -7.10 21.11 -0.01
C TYR A 203 -7.46 22.57 -0.32
N GLN A 204 -6.51 23.50 -0.20
CA GLN A 204 -6.75 24.91 -0.50
C GLN A 204 -7.11 25.09 -1.98
N ASN A 205 -6.33 24.52 -2.90
CA ASN A 205 -6.60 24.61 -4.33
C ASN A 205 -7.95 23.97 -4.72
N TYR A 206 -8.37 22.92 -4.00
CA TYR A 206 -9.71 22.37 -4.16
C TYR A 206 -10.79 23.37 -3.72
N MET A 207 -10.61 23.99 -2.55
CA MET A 207 -11.58 24.93 -1.98
C MET A 207 -11.68 26.24 -2.79
N ASP A 208 -10.58 26.72 -3.35
CA ASP A 208 -10.53 27.95 -4.17
C ASP A 208 -11.35 27.82 -5.46
N GLU A 209 -11.46 26.60 -6.01
CA GLU A 209 -12.20 26.29 -7.24
C GLU A 209 -13.24 25.19 -7.02
N ILE A 210 -13.93 25.20 -5.87
CA ILE A 210 -14.78 24.10 -5.42
C ILE A 210 -15.88 23.72 -6.42
N ASP A 211 -16.53 24.71 -7.07
CA ASP A 211 -17.59 24.46 -8.05
C ASP A 211 -17.04 23.76 -9.30
N TYR A 212 -15.87 24.20 -9.78
CA TYR A 212 -15.20 23.58 -10.92
C TYR A 212 -14.83 22.12 -10.64
N TRP A 213 -14.20 21.86 -9.50
CA TRP A 213 -13.79 20.50 -9.11
C TRP A 213 -14.99 19.60 -8.80
N ASN A 214 -16.07 20.18 -8.27
CA ASN A 214 -17.32 19.47 -8.06
C ASN A 214 -17.90 18.99 -9.39
N ASP A 215 -18.03 19.88 -10.38
CA ASP A 215 -18.60 19.52 -11.68
C ASP A 215 -17.70 18.58 -12.48
N LYS A 216 -16.38 18.82 -12.47
CA LYS A 216 -15.42 18.07 -13.27
C LYS A 216 -15.12 16.68 -12.73
N THR A 217 -15.04 16.52 -11.40
CA THR A 217 -14.50 15.30 -10.79
C THR A 217 -15.39 14.74 -9.69
N VAL A 218 -15.80 15.52 -8.69
CA VAL A 218 -16.53 14.99 -7.51
C VAL A 218 -17.92 14.48 -7.90
N ASN A 219 -18.73 15.25 -8.63
CA ASN A 219 -20.07 14.85 -9.06
C ASN A 219 -20.04 13.64 -10.02
N PRO A 220 -19.17 13.57 -11.04
CA PRO A 220 -19.00 12.37 -11.86
C PRO A 220 -18.61 11.13 -11.05
N LEU A 221 -17.69 11.27 -10.08
CA LEU A 221 -17.31 10.13 -9.25
C LEU A 221 -18.42 9.75 -8.26
N HIS A 222 -19.13 10.72 -7.69
CA HIS A 222 -20.28 10.49 -6.82
C HIS A 222 -21.35 9.64 -7.53
N LYS A 223 -21.58 9.87 -8.83
CA LYS A 223 -22.47 9.01 -9.64
C LYS A 223 -22.03 7.56 -9.68
N GLU A 224 -20.73 7.25 -9.62
CA GLU A 224 -20.25 5.86 -9.53
C GLU A 224 -20.56 5.24 -8.17
N TYR A 225 -20.41 6.00 -7.07
CA TYR A 225 -20.90 5.56 -5.77
C TYR A 225 -22.42 5.36 -5.76
N GLN A 226 -23.17 6.27 -6.40
CA GLN A 226 -24.62 6.15 -6.51
C GLN A 226 -25.03 4.86 -7.24
N LYS A 227 -24.32 4.46 -8.30
CA LYS A 227 -24.55 3.16 -8.96
C LYS A 227 -24.38 1.99 -7.99
N ILE A 228 -23.32 2.00 -7.18
CA ILE A 228 -23.10 0.94 -6.17
C ILE A 228 -24.25 0.94 -5.15
N TYR A 229 -24.62 2.12 -4.64
CA TYR A 229 -25.72 2.30 -3.70
C TYR A 229 -27.05 1.80 -4.26
N ASP A 230 -27.41 2.18 -5.48
CA ASP A 230 -28.67 1.80 -6.13
C ASP A 230 -28.75 0.28 -6.35
N LEU A 231 -27.65 -0.36 -6.73
CA LEU A 231 -27.57 -1.81 -6.89
C LEU A 231 -27.74 -2.53 -5.55
N LEU A 232 -27.08 -2.05 -4.48
CA LEU A 232 -27.24 -2.61 -3.13
C LEU A 232 -28.69 -2.44 -2.62
N THR A 233 -29.29 -1.25 -2.75
CA THR A 233 -30.69 -0.99 -2.35
C THR A 233 -31.68 -1.83 -3.16
N SER A 234 -31.35 -2.13 -4.43
CA SER A 234 -32.17 -2.99 -5.30
C SER A 234 -31.91 -4.48 -5.13
N ASN A 235 -31.11 -4.88 -4.12
CA ASN A 235 -30.70 -6.27 -3.87
C ASN A 235 -30.04 -6.96 -5.09
N LYS A 236 -29.31 -6.20 -5.90
CA LYS A 236 -28.59 -6.66 -7.10
C LYS A 236 -27.12 -6.94 -6.76
N LEU A 237 -26.89 -7.77 -5.74
CA LEU A 237 -25.54 -8.01 -5.21
C LEU A 237 -24.58 -8.57 -6.26
N ASP A 238 -25.05 -9.44 -7.17
CA ASP A 238 -24.21 -9.97 -8.24
C ASP A 238 -23.66 -8.88 -9.17
N GLU A 239 -24.47 -7.86 -9.47
CA GLU A 239 -24.04 -6.71 -10.28
C GLU A 239 -23.01 -5.85 -9.53
N VAL A 240 -23.17 -5.70 -8.20
CA VAL A 240 -22.17 -5.02 -7.35
C VAL A 240 -20.84 -5.76 -7.39
N MET A 241 -20.86 -7.08 -7.22
CA MET A 241 -19.64 -7.89 -7.17
C MET A 241 -18.83 -7.83 -8.48
N VAL A 242 -19.49 -7.65 -9.63
CA VAL A 242 -18.81 -7.42 -10.92
C VAL A 242 -17.92 -6.18 -10.88
N LEU A 243 -18.33 -5.11 -10.19
CA LEU A 243 -17.57 -3.86 -10.07
C LEU A 243 -16.26 -4.06 -9.29
N PHE A 244 -16.23 -4.98 -8.34
CA PHE A 244 -15.06 -5.28 -7.48
C PHE A 244 -14.22 -6.45 -8.00
N LYS A 245 -14.58 -7.07 -9.14
CA LYS A 245 -13.95 -8.32 -9.63
C LYS A 245 -12.44 -8.19 -9.83
N GLU A 246 -12.00 -7.12 -10.47
CA GLU A 246 -10.57 -6.85 -10.69
C GLU A 246 -9.85 -6.79 -9.34
N ARG A 247 -10.38 -5.97 -8.43
CA ARG A 247 -9.75 -5.74 -7.15
C ARG A 247 -9.73 -6.96 -6.23
N ASN A 248 -10.81 -7.72 -6.19
CA ASN A 248 -10.88 -8.97 -5.40
C ASN A 248 -9.80 -9.96 -5.86
N LYS A 249 -9.59 -10.07 -7.17
CA LYS A 249 -8.52 -10.91 -7.73
C LYS A 249 -7.13 -10.40 -7.35
N GLU A 250 -6.90 -9.10 -7.39
CA GLU A 250 -5.62 -8.52 -6.97
C GLU A 250 -5.32 -8.79 -5.50
N TYR A 251 -6.32 -8.68 -4.62
CA TYR A 251 -6.16 -8.99 -3.20
C TYR A 251 -5.90 -10.47 -2.94
N ASP A 252 -6.54 -11.37 -3.67
CA ASP A 252 -6.24 -12.81 -3.59
C ASP A 252 -4.76 -13.06 -3.92
N ILE A 253 -4.22 -12.41 -4.96
CA ILE A 253 -2.80 -12.52 -5.34
C ILE A 253 -1.89 -11.88 -4.28
N ALA A 254 -2.20 -10.65 -3.87
CA ALA A 254 -1.37 -9.88 -2.94
C ALA A 254 -1.24 -10.56 -1.58
N MET A 255 -2.29 -11.25 -1.12
CA MET A 255 -2.33 -11.92 0.18
C MET A 255 -2.19 -13.44 0.08
N TYR A 256 -1.75 -13.95 -1.07
CA TYR A 256 -1.54 -15.39 -1.33
C TYR A 256 -2.75 -16.29 -1.03
N TYR A 257 -3.97 -15.76 -1.16
CA TYR A 257 -5.19 -16.55 -1.00
C TYR A 257 -5.60 -17.29 -2.28
N PRO A 258 -6.36 -18.39 -2.15
CA PRO A 258 -7.01 -19.02 -3.29
C PRO A 258 -7.93 -18.04 -4.03
N ILE A 259 -7.97 -18.14 -5.36
CA ILE A 259 -8.80 -17.29 -6.23
C ILE A 259 -10.28 -17.31 -5.77
N GLY A 260 -10.90 -16.13 -5.71
CA GLY A 260 -12.27 -15.91 -5.30
C GLY A 260 -12.46 -15.79 -3.77
N THR A 261 -11.38 -15.78 -2.99
CA THR A 261 -11.49 -15.67 -1.52
C THR A 261 -12.01 -14.30 -1.12
N TYR A 262 -11.44 -13.22 -1.64
CA TYR A 262 -11.90 -11.86 -1.36
C TYR A 262 -13.29 -11.57 -1.94
N ASP A 263 -13.64 -12.17 -3.08
CA ASP A 263 -15.00 -12.08 -3.62
C ASP A 263 -16.04 -12.65 -2.64
N ARG A 264 -15.81 -13.87 -2.13
CA ARG A 264 -16.68 -14.49 -1.12
C ARG A 264 -16.71 -13.71 0.18
N LYS A 265 -15.57 -13.19 0.65
CA LYS A 265 -15.48 -12.38 1.88
C LYS A 265 -16.30 -11.10 1.77
N LEU A 266 -16.13 -10.35 0.67
CA LEU A 266 -16.84 -9.10 0.45
C LEU A 266 -18.35 -9.34 0.29
N ARG A 267 -18.75 -10.33 -0.52
CA ARG A 267 -20.15 -10.73 -0.68
C ARG A 267 -20.81 -11.04 0.67
N LYS A 268 -20.17 -11.90 1.48
CA LYS A 268 -20.67 -12.27 2.81
C LYS A 268 -20.79 -11.04 3.72
N SER A 269 -19.87 -10.09 3.61
CA SER A 269 -19.94 -8.84 4.38
C SER A 269 -21.15 -8.01 3.97
N PHE A 270 -21.39 -7.81 2.67
CA PHE A 270 -22.57 -7.09 2.19
C PHE A 270 -23.88 -7.80 2.57
N GLU A 271 -23.96 -9.12 2.45
CA GLU A 271 -25.14 -9.89 2.87
C GLU A 271 -25.42 -9.71 4.38
N ALA A 272 -24.37 -9.81 5.20
CA ALA A 272 -24.49 -9.63 6.64
C ALA A 272 -24.98 -8.22 7.00
N ASP A 273 -24.45 -7.18 6.34
CA ASP A 273 -24.81 -5.80 6.62
C ASP A 273 -26.21 -5.45 6.08
N LEU A 274 -26.54 -5.85 4.85
CA LEU A 274 -27.88 -5.66 4.25
C LEU A 274 -28.99 -6.31 5.07
N SER A 275 -28.69 -7.41 5.79
CA SER A 275 -29.67 -8.10 6.64
C SER A 275 -29.94 -7.41 7.98
N LYS A 276 -29.06 -6.50 8.41
CA LYS A 276 -29.07 -5.93 9.77
C LYS A 276 -29.19 -4.41 9.81
N TYR A 277 -28.77 -3.75 8.74
CA TYR A 277 -28.51 -2.32 8.75
C TYR A 277 -29.16 -1.61 7.58
N LYS A 278 -29.48 -0.34 7.77
CA LYS A 278 -29.95 0.57 6.72
C LYS A 278 -28.76 1.11 5.95
N LEU A 279 -28.82 1.03 4.63
CA LEU A 279 -27.81 1.60 3.75
C LEU A 279 -28.01 3.10 3.58
N LYS A 280 -26.93 3.87 3.74
CA LYS A 280 -26.87 5.32 3.53
C LYS A 280 -25.70 5.69 2.60
N ILE A 281 -25.84 6.84 1.96
CA ILE A 281 -24.79 7.48 1.15
C ILE A 281 -24.68 8.95 1.52
N VAL A 282 -23.45 9.46 1.60
CA VAL A 282 -23.19 10.88 1.85
C VAL A 282 -23.42 11.69 0.56
N ALA A 283 -24.07 12.85 0.68
CA ALA A 283 -24.30 13.77 -0.44
C ALA A 283 -22.97 14.31 -1.02
N SER A 284 -22.94 14.63 -2.31
CA SER A 284 -21.72 15.05 -3.01
C SER A 284 -21.06 16.30 -2.42
N ASN A 285 -21.85 17.25 -1.93
CA ASN A 285 -21.36 18.48 -1.29
C ASN A 285 -20.64 18.24 0.05
N ASN A 286 -20.78 17.05 0.65
CA ASN A 286 -20.11 16.64 1.89
C ASN A 286 -19.12 15.48 1.66
N ALA A 287 -18.75 15.25 0.41
CA ALA A 287 -18.03 14.05 0.00
C ALA A 287 -16.53 14.06 0.30
N ALA A 288 -15.94 15.15 0.83
CA ALA A 288 -14.55 15.21 1.31
C ALA A 288 -13.54 14.38 0.47
N PRO A 289 -13.21 14.82 -0.76
CA PRO A 289 -12.39 14.02 -1.68
C PRO A 289 -10.95 13.84 -1.19
N TYR A 290 -10.37 12.70 -1.52
CA TYR A 290 -8.95 12.41 -1.35
C TYR A 290 -8.38 11.91 -2.68
N ILE A 291 -7.19 12.38 -3.04
CA ILE A 291 -6.40 11.93 -4.20
C ILE A 291 -5.02 11.45 -3.71
N SER A 292 -4.51 10.35 -4.26
CA SER A 292 -3.14 9.88 -4.00
C SER A 292 -2.09 10.84 -4.57
N ASP A 293 -0.88 10.86 -3.99
CA ASP A 293 0.18 11.78 -4.43
C ASP A 293 0.58 11.58 -5.91
N ASP A 294 0.45 10.35 -6.42
CA ASP A 294 0.70 10.00 -7.84
C ASP A 294 -0.50 10.28 -8.75
N LYS A 295 -1.59 10.79 -8.18
CA LYS A 295 -2.87 11.10 -8.83
C LYS A 295 -3.48 9.93 -9.60
N LYS A 296 -3.24 8.69 -9.17
CA LYS A 296 -3.84 7.49 -9.77
C LYS A 296 -5.11 7.02 -9.08
N LEU A 297 -5.27 7.35 -7.80
CA LEU A 297 -6.36 6.88 -6.97
C LEU A 297 -7.10 8.04 -6.34
N LEU A 298 -8.42 8.06 -6.48
CA LEU A 298 -9.32 9.03 -5.86
C LEU A 298 -10.41 8.31 -5.07
N LYS A 299 -10.72 8.79 -3.87
CA LYS A 299 -11.92 8.38 -3.13
C LYS A 299 -12.74 9.59 -2.72
N LEU A 300 -14.02 9.34 -2.48
CA LEU A 300 -14.90 10.24 -1.77
C LEU A 300 -15.23 9.65 -0.39
N GLY A 301 -15.31 10.54 0.60
CA GLY A 301 -15.58 10.25 2.00
C GLY A 301 -14.28 9.94 2.73
N ASN A 302 -14.06 10.58 3.88
CA ASN A 302 -12.86 10.35 4.68
C ASN A 302 -12.72 8.86 5.07
N VAL A 303 -13.84 8.26 5.47
CA VAL A 303 -13.95 6.92 6.06
C VAL A 303 -14.95 6.03 5.30
N GLY A 304 -15.35 6.43 4.10
CA GLY A 304 -16.34 5.76 3.26
C GLY A 304 -17.57 6.63 2.98
N LEU A 305 -17.93 6.76 1.70
CA LEU A 305 -19.12 7.50 1.26
C LEU A 305 -20.41 6.69 1.43
N ILE A 306 -20.32 5.37 1.27
CA ILE A 306 -21.42 4.40 1.46
C ILE A 306 -21.21 3.70 2.79
N TYR A 307 -22.26 3.65 3.60
CA TYR A 307 -22.18 3.05 4.93
C TYR A 307 -23.52 2.45 5.36
N PHE A 308 -23.41 1.43 6.20
CA PHE A 308 -24.52 0.73 6.82
C PHE A 308 -24.66 1.22 8.25
N VAL A 309 -25.88 1.40 8.72
CA VAL A 309 -26.16 1.89 10.06
C VAL A 309 -27.32 1.13 10.72
N ASN A 310 -27.25 0.89 12.03
CA ASN A 310 -28.37 0.31 12.77
C ASN A 310 -29.55 1.27 12.91
N ASP A 311 -30.67 0.76 13.41
CA ASP A 311 -31.91 1.51 13.53
C ASP A 311 -31.80 2.78 14.38
N ASP A 312 -30.91 2.77 15.37
CA ASP A 312 -30.69 3.88 16.31
C ASP A 312 -29.57 4.84 15.87
N ASP A 313 -28.96 4.63 14.69
CA ASP A 313 -27.84 5.43 14.19
C ASP A 313 -26.58 5.46 15.09
N THR A 314 -26.39 4.43 15.91
CA THR A 314 -25.30 4.34 16.91
C THR A 314 -24.14 3.43 16.49
N SER A 315 -24.37 2.47 15.60
CA SER A 315 -23.32 1.60 15.05
C SER A 315 -23.33 1.65 13.53
N PHE A 316 -22.14 1.71 12.94
CA PHE A 316 -21.98 1.80 11.49
C PHE A 316 -20.88 0.88 10.98
N THR A 317 -21.10 0.29 9.81
CA THR A 317 -20.08 -0.35 8.98
C THR A 317 -19.83 0.54 7.77
N ARG A 318 -18.56 0.78 7.41
CA ARG A 318 -18.21 1.61 6.26
C ARG A 318 -17.32 0.83 5.31
N TYR A 319 -17.49 1.10 4.03
CA TYR A 319 -16.65 0.57 2.97
C TYR A 319 -15.87 1.72 2.37
N GLU A 320 -14.55 1.69 2.56
CA GLU A 320 -13.66 2.58 1.84
C GLU A 320 -13.56 2.07 0.41
N ILE A 321 -14.00 2.89 -0.54
CA ILE A 321 -13.95 2.55 -1.96
C ILE A 321 -13.00 3.54 -2.65
N LEU A 322 -11.95 3.06 -3.30
CA LEU A 322 -11.05 3.89 -4.11
C LEU A 322 -11.31 3.61 -5.58
N PHE A 323 -11.16 4.63 -6.41
CA PHE A 323 -11.29 4.53 -7.86
C PHE A 323 -10.03 4.99 -8.55
N TYR A 324 -9.70 4.35 -9.67
CA TYR A 324 -8.79 4.89 -10.67
C TYR A 324 -9.55 5.17 -11.95
N LYS A 325 -8.96 5.95 -12.85
CA LYS A 325 -9.55 6.24 -14.17
C LYS A 325 -8.74 5.55 -15.26
N LYS A 326 -9.40 4.91 -16.22
CA LYS A 326 -8.74 4.31 -17.41
C LYS A 326 -9.62 4.49 -18.62
N ASN A 327 -9.09 5.12 -19.66
CA ASN A 327 -9.82 5.44 -20.89
C ASN A 327 -11.14 6.18 -20.60
N GLY A 328 -11.10 7.14 -19.68
CA GLY A 328 -12.26 7.94 -19.30
C GLY A 328 -13.26 7.27 -18.35
N LYS A 329 -13.07 6.00 -17.99
CA LYS A 329 -13.97 5.24 -17.10
C LYS A 329 -13.39 5.13 -15.70
N TRP A 330 -14.25 5.25 -14.69
CA TRP A 330 -13.91 4.97 -13.31
C TRP A 330 -13.97 3.46 -13.04
N ILE A 331 -12.94 2.93 -12.38
CA ILE A 331 -12.81 1.51 -12.04
C ILE A 331 -12.48 1.41 -10.55
N VAL A 332 -13.14 0.49 -9.84
CA VAL A 332 -12.92 0.27 -8.42
C VAL A 332 -11.55 -0.38 -8.21
N SER A 333 -10.72 0.25 -7.36
CA SER A 333 -9.40 -0.20 -6.97
C SER A 333 -9.28 -0.63 -5.52
N ARG A 334 -10.29 -0.39 -4.68
CA ARG A 334 -10.34 -0.83 -3.28
C ARG A 334 -11.79 -0.81 -2.82
#